data_AF-A0A842TI06-F1
#
_entry.id   AF-A0A842TI06-F1
#
_cell.length_a   1.000
_cell.length_b   1.000
_cell.length_c   1.000
_cell.angle_alpha   90.00
_cell.angle_beta   90.00
_cell.angle_gamma   90.00
#
_symmetry.space_group_name_H-M   'P 1'
#
loop_
_entity.id
_entity.type
_entity.pdbx_description
1 polymer ?
#
loop_
_entity_poly.entity_id
_entity_poly.type
_entity_poly.pdbx_seq_one_letter_code
_entity_poly.pdbx_strand_id
1 'polypeptide(L)'
;MRLAIGVVVGLILSFFSVSLFNEWTTLNMAVTLGQYNFFSGISTLLSANFEFNLIGFFASGSYTIPGFFQPAFLSCLFLGFLSGVIVQGIKRGIIGSFLVIIITLLMWIIFSIFSGQDLMSFFTGTQLIETIGGILGALLAGGGGGLLGGYL
;
A
#
# COMPACT_ATOMS: atom_id res chain seq x y z
N MET A 1 17.23 9.93 -13.27
CA MET A 1 17.65 9.60 -11.88
C MET A 1 16.60 9.94 -10.84
N ARG A 2 16.08 11.18 -10.74
CA ARG A 2 15.10 11.55 -9.70
C ARG A 2 13.88 10.61 -9.61
N LEU A 3 13.33 10.21 -10.75
CA LEU A 3 12.22 9.25 -10.78
C LEU A 3 12.60 7.88 -10.20
N ALA A 4 13.76 7.34 -10.56
CA ALA A 4 14.23 6.08 -10.00
C ALA A 4 14.49 6.19 -8.49
N ILE A 5 15.06 7.30 -8.02
CA ILE A 5 15.30 7.54 -6.59
C ILE A 5 13.97 7.62 -5.83
N GLY A 6 13.00 8.39 -6.33
CA GLY A 6 11.68 8.50 -5.69
C GLY A 6 10.95 7.16 -5.62
N VAL A 7 11.06 6.34 -6.68
CA VAL A 7 10.51 4.98 -6.67
C VAL A 7 11.23 4.10 -5.66
N VAL A 8 12.56 4.10 -5.61
CA VAL A 8 13.33 3.29 -4.64
C VAL A 8 13.02 3.70 -3.20
N VAL A 9 12.98 5.00 -2.91
CA VAL A 9 12.64 5.51 -1.57
C VAL A 9 11.21 5.13 -1.20
N GLY A 10 10.25 5.31 -2.11
CA GLY A 10 8.86 4.90 -1.90
C GLY A 10 8.72 3.40 -1.66
N LEU A 11 9.50 2.57 -2.35
CA LEU A 11 9.50 1.12 -2.15
C LEU A 11 10.09 0.69 -0.82
N ILE A 12 11.19 1.31 -0.38
CA ILE A 12 11.75 1.02 0.95
C ILE A 12 10.73 1.41 2.03
N LEU A 13 10.08 2.55 1.86
CA LEU A 13 9.08 3.03 2.80
C LEU A 13 7.81 2.17 2.81
N SER A 14 7.44 1.48 1.73
CA SER A 14 6.20 0.69 1.70
C SER A 14 6.21 -0.51 2.65
N PHE A 15 7.37 -0.94 3.12
CA PHE A 15 7.49 -1.95 4.19
C PHE A 15 7.12 -1.42 5.58
N PHE A 16 7.20 -0.11 5.80
CA PHE A 16 7.06 0.49 7.13
C PHE A 16 5.95 1.54 7.22
N SER A 17 5.49 2.07 6.09
CA SER A 17 4.55 3.19 6.00
C SER A 17 3.29 2.96 6.82
N VAL A 18 2.63 1.81 6.68
CA VAL A 18 1.40 1.48 7.41
C VAL A 18 1.66 1.40 8.91
N SER A 19 2.82 0.85 9.29
CA SER A 19 3.24 0.72 10.68
C SER A 19 3.39 2.07 11.39
N LEU A 20 3.76 3.12 10.64
CA LEU A 20 3.84 4.49 11.17
C LEU A 20 2.46 5.06 11.52
N PHE A 21 1.40 4.62 10.85
CA PHE A 21 0.03 5.12 11.04
C PHE A 21 -0.82 4.24 11.96
N ASN A 22 -0.32 3.08 12.41
CA ASN A 22 -1.04 2.18 13.31
C ASN A 22 -0.25 1.77 14.55
N GLU A 23 0.62 2.66 15.04
CA GLU A 23 1.37 2.48 16.28
C GLU A 23 2.20 1.19 16.29
N TRP A 24 2.84 0.86 15.15
CA TRP A 24 3.73 -0.30 14.99
C TRP A 24 3.05 -1.67 15.08
N THR A 25 1.72 -1.73 15.10
CA THR A 25 0.98 -3.00 15.20
C THR A 25 1.27 -3.93 14.02
N THR A 26 1.28 -3.43 12.78
CA THR A 26 1.64 -4.23 11.60
C THR A 26 3.08 -4.73 11.68
N LEU A 27 4.03 -3.90 12.12
CA LEU A 27 5.43 -4.32 12.29
C LEU A 27 5.55 -5.45 13.32
N ASN A 28 4.90 -5.31 14.48
CA ASN A 28 4.93 -6.32 15.53
C ASN A 28 4.32 -7.66 15.06
N MET A 29 3.23 -7.59 14.29
CA MET A 29 2.64 -8.77 13.66
C MET A 29 3.60 -9.42 12.65
N ALA A 30 4.22 -8.62 11.79
CA ALA A 30 5.20 -9.09 10.82
C ALA A 30 6.44 -9.71 11.46
N VAL A 31 6.94 -9.15 12.57
CA VAL A 31 8.05 -9.72 13.35
C VAL A 31 7.64 -11.07 13.94
N THR A 32 6.43 -11.17 14.50
CA THR A 32 5.92 -12.41 15.09
C THR A 32 5.78 -13.51 14.03
N LEU A 33 5.18 -13.20 12.87
CA LEU A 33 5.05 -14.15 11.77
C LEU A 33 6.40 -14.48 11.12
N GLY A 34 7.31 -13.50 11.05
CA GLY A 34 8.66 -13.63 10.55
C GLY A 34 9.54 -14.61 11.33
N GLN A 35 9.25 -14.82 12.62
CA GLN A 35 9.92 -15.85 13.43
C GLN A 35 9.60 -17.27 12.95
N TYR A 36 8.42 -17.48 12.37
CA TYR A 36 7.99 -18.78 11.83
C TYR A 36 8.34 -18.91 10.34
N ASN A 37 8.05 -17.87 9.56
CA ASN A 37 8.35 -17.80 8.14
C ASN A 37 8.70 -16.35 7.76
N PHE A 38 9.96 -16.13 7.40
CA PHE A 38 10.46 -14.83 6.95
C PHE A 38 9.61 -14.21 5.82
N PHE A 39 9.19 -15.02 4.84
CA PHE A 39 8.35 -14.55 3.73
C PHE A 39 6.96 -14.13 4.20
N SER A 40 6.41 -14.77 5.24
CA SER A 40 5.15 -14.35 5.84
C SER A 40 5.26 -13.00 6.53
N GLY A 41 6.38 -12.70 7.20
CA GLY A 41 6.60 -11.39 7.79
C GLY A 41 6.60 -10.28 6.73
N ILE A 42 7.33 -10.49 5.63
CA ILE A 42 7.37 -9.53 4.51
C ILE A 42 6.01 -9.39 3.83
N SER A 43 5.31 -10.50 3.55
CA SER A 43 4.02 -10.43 2.87
C SER A 43 2.99 -9.66 3.70
N THR A 44 3.02 -9.78 5.03
CA THR A 44 2.17 -8.98 5.95
C THR A 44 2.49 -7.47 5.88
N LEU A 45 3.77 -7.08 5.85
CA LEU A 45 4.14 -5.66 5.72
C LEU A 45 3.63 -5.07 4.40
N LEU A 46 3.76 -5.83 3.31
CA LEU A 46 3.34 -5.37 1.99
C LEU A 46 1.81 -5.39 1.83
N SER A 47 1.13 -6.42 2.33
CA SER A 47 -0.34 -6.55 2.27
C SER A 47 -1.05 -5.42 2.98
N ALA A 48 -0.48 -4.92 4.06
CA ALA A 48 -1.05 -3.84 4.86
C ALA A 48 -1.30 -2.55 4.05
N ASN A 49 -0.54 -2.31 2.98
CA ASN A 49 -0.76 -1.16 2.09
C ASN A 49 -2.08 -1.26 1.31
N PHE A 50 -2.63 -2.46 1.17
CA PHE A 50 -3.84 -2.77 0.41
C PHE A 50 -5.05 -3.11 1.30
N GLU A 51 -4.97 -2.90 2.61
CA GLU A 51 -6.07 -3.24 3.54
C GLU A 51 -7.27 -2.29 3.43
N PHE A 52 -7.09 -1.07 2.90
CA PHE A 52 -8.19 -0.12 2.75
C PHE A 52 -9.09 -0.49 1.57
N ASN A 53 -10.17 -1.23 1.87
CA ASN A 53 -11.18 -1.61 0.89
C ASN A 53 -12.06 -0.42 0.49
N LEU A 54 -11.64 0.29 -0.57
CA LEU A 54 -12.38 1.46 -1.09
C LEU A 54 -13.79 1.10 -1.57
N ILE A 55 -13.96 -0.04 -2.25
CA ILE A 55 -15.28 -0.47 -2.74
C ILE A 55 -16.21 -0.74 -1.56
N GLY A 56 -15.75 -1.49 -0.56
CA GLY A 56 -16.51 -1.80 0.65
C GLY A 56 -16.87 -0.55 1.46
N PHE A 57 -15.93 0.41 1.56
CA PHE A 57 -16.20 1.69 2.21
C PHE A 57 -17.37 2.41 1.54
N PHE A 58 -17.35 2.54 0.20
CA PHE A 58 -18.43 3.22 -0.53
C PHE A 58 -19.73 2.41 -0.63
N ALA A 59 -19.66 1.08 -0.62
CA ALA A 59 -20.84 0.22 -0.70
C ALA A 59 -21.60 0.09 0.63
N SER A 60 -20.92 0.21 1.77
CA SER A 60 -21.52 0.02 3.11
C SER A 60 -22.38 1.20 3.58
N GLY A 61 -22.22 2.40 3.02
CA GLY A 61 -23.06 3.56 3.29
C GLY A 61 -22.87 4.24 4.66
N SER A 62 -22.16 3.62 5.61
CA SER A 62 -21.83 4.20 6.92
C SER A 62 -20.51 4.96 6.88
N TYR A 63 -20.48 6.06 6.11
CA TYR A 63 -19.26 6.87 5.93
C TYR A 63 -18.87 7.57 7.22
N THR A 64 -17.76 7.16 7.81
CA THR A 64 -17.17 7.82 8.97
C THR A 64 -15.79 8.36 8.61
N ILE A 65 -15.44 9.52 9.16
CA ILE A 65 -14.11 10.13 8.94
C ILE A 65 -12.98 9.16 9.36
N PRO A 66 -13.05 8.50 10.54
CA PRO A 66 -12.03 7.50 10.92
C PRO A 66 -12.02 6.28 10.00
N GLY A 67 -13.18 5.89 9.44
CA GLY A 67 -13.27 4.79 8.47
C GLY A 67 -12.65 5.13 7.12
N PHE A 68 -12.60 6.40 6.73
CA PHE A 68 -11.94 6.84 5.49
C PHE A 68 -10.43 7.00 5.68
N PHE A 69 -10.00 7.63 6.78
CA PHE A 69 -8.59 7.85 7.11
C PHE A 69 -7.96 6.63 7.81
N GLN A 70 -8.16 5.44 7.24
CA GLN A 70 -7.48 4.25 7.73
C GLN A 70 -5.96 4.33 7.51
N PRO A 71 -5.16 3.65 8.37
CA PRO A 71 -3.71 3.64 8.28
C PRO A 71 -3.20 3.27 6.88
N ALA A 72 -3.81 2.27 6.23
CA ALA A 72 -3.45 1.86 4.87
C ALA A 72 -3.62 2.99 3.85
N PHE A 73 -4.75 3.71 3.86
CA PHE A 73 -4.99 4.84 2.96
C PHE A 73 -4.00 5.99 3.20
N LEU A 74 -3.81 6.38 4.46
CA LEU A 74 -2.86 7.42 4.85
C LEU A 74 -1.42 7.05 4.47
N SER A 75 -1.04 5.80 4.65
CA SER A 75 0.28 5.31 4.30
C SER A 75 0.54 5.41 2.79
N CYS A 76 -0.41 4.99 1.96
CA CYS A 76 -0.29 5.08 0.50
C CYS A 76 -0.25 6.54 0.03
N LEU A 77 -1.04 7.42 0.66
CA LEU A 77 -0.99 8.86 0.39
C LEU A 77 0.38 9.44 0.74
N PHE A 78 0.93 9.09 1.91
CA PHE A 78 2.24 9.53 2.35
C PHE A 78 3.37 9.02 1.43
N LEU A 79 3.33 7.75 1.04
CA LEU A 79 4.25 7.15 0.07
C LEU A 79 4.22 7.88 -1.27
N GLY A 80 3.02 8.11 -1.78
CA GLY A 80 2.82 8.87 -3.01
C GLY A 80 3.38 10.28 -2.89
N PHE A 81 3.10 10.96 -1.78
CA PHE A 81 3.58 12.32 -1.52
C PHE A 81 5.11 12.40 -1.51
N LEU A 82 5.79 11.56 -0.74
CA LEU A 82 7.25 11.57 -0.68
C LEU A 82 7.89 11.22 -2.03
N SER A 83 7.36 10.22 -2.72
CA SER A 83 7.79 9.89 -4.08
C SER A 83 7.62 11.10 -5.02
N GLY A 84 6.46 11.75 -4.96
CA GLY A 84 6.14 12.95 -5.74
C GLY A 84 7.13 14.11 -5.51
N VAL A 85 7.40 14.43 -4.24
CA VAL A 85 8.35 15.51 -3.85
C VAL A 85 9.75 15.23 -4.37
N ILE A 86 10.21 13.97 -4.32
CA ILE A 86 11.56 13.59 -4.80
C ILE A 86 11.62 13.65 -6.33
N VAL A 87 10.58 13.17 -7.01
CA VAL A 87 10.54 13.08 -8.47
C VAL A 87 10.45 14.48 -9.10
N GLN A 88 9.72 15.40 -8.46
CA GLN A 88 9.34 16.74 -8.90
C GLN A 88 8.55 16.77 -10.21
N GLY A 89 7.48 17.57 -10.21
CA GLY A 89 6.59 17.78 -11.35
C GLY A 89 5.42 16.80 -11.38
N ILE A 90 4.20 17.36 -11.50
CA ILE A 90 2.91 16.65 -11.41
C ILE A 90 2.88 15.35 -12.23
N LYS A 91 3.18 15.41 -13.53
CA LYS A 91 3.12 14.23 -14.41
C LYS A 91 4.05 13.12 -13.93
N ARG A 92 5.27 13.47 -13.51
CA ARG A 92 6.28 12.49 -13.08
C ARG A 92 6.00 12.00 -11.67
N GLY A 93 5.47 12.85 -10.79
CA GLY A 93 5.05 12.47 -9.43
C GLY A 93 3.93 11.44 -9.44
N ILE A 94 2.92 11.64 -10.27
CA ILE A 94 1.85 10.65 -10.50
C ILE A 94 2.44 9.33 -11.01
N ILE A 95 3.27 9.36 -12.07
CA ILE A 95 3.87 8.13 -12.62
C ILE A 95 4.73 7.41 -11.58
N GLY A 96 5.55 8.16 -10.84
CA GLY A 96 6.41 7.61 -9.79
C GLY A 96 5.62 6.99 -8.66
N SER A 97 4.54 7.62 -8.20
CA SER A 97 3.71 7.05 -7.14
C SER A 97 2.94 5.82 -7.59
N PHE A 98 2.38 5.83 -8.81
CA PHE A 98 1.75 4.63 -9.39
C PHE A 98 2.73 3.46 -9.51
N LEU A 99 3.96 3.73 -9.95
CA LEU A 99 5.00 2.69 -10.02
C LEU A 99 5.33 2.10 -8.65
N VAL A 100 5.42 2.93 -7.59
CA VAL A 100 5.64 2.43 -6.23
C VAL A 100 4.52 1.47 -5.81
N ILE A 101 3.26 1.84 -6.02
CA ILE A 101 2.12 1.00 -5.65
C ILE A 101 2.09 -0.30 -6.47
N ILE A 102 2.29 -0.22 -7.79
CA ILE A 102 2.30 -1.40 -8.67
C ILE A 102 3.44 -2.35 -8.29
N ILE A 103 4.65 -1.84 -8.07
CA ILE A 103 5.79 -2.68 -7.70
C ILE A 103 5.58 -3.28 -6.30
N THR A 104 5.00 -2.52 -5.36
CA THR A 104 4.62 -3.03 -4.03
C THR A 104 3.60 -4.18 -4.15
N LEU A 105 2.63 -4.05 -5.05
CA LEU A 105 1.64 -5.11 -5.33
C LEU A 105 2.30 -6.36 -5.90
N LEU A 106 3.21 -6.19 -6.87
CA LEU A 106 3.94 -7.32 -7.46
C LEU A 106 4.82 -8.01 -6.43
N MET A 107 5.53 -7.24 -5.58
CA MET A 107 6.30 -7.80 -4.48
C MET A 107 5.38 -8.57 -3.53
N TRP A 108 4.25 -7.97 -3.11
CA TRP A 108 3.30 -8.64 -2.23
C TRP A 108 2.87 -10.00 -2.80
N ILE A 109 2.45 -10.06 -4.06
CA ILE A 109 2.06 -11.31 -4.72
C ILE A 109 3.20 -12.33 -4.68
N ILE A 110 4.43 -11.94 -5.04
CA ILE A 110 5.60 -12.82 -5.04
C ILE A 110 5.90 -13.34 -3.63
N PHE A 111 5.91 -12.48 -2.62
CA PHE A 111 6.17 -12.86 -1.23
C PHE A 111 5.05 -13.72 -0.66
N SER A 112 3.80 -13.50 -1.05
CA SER A 112 2.66 -14.34 -0.69
C SER A 112 2.80 -15.76 -1.22
N ILE A 113 3.27 -15.95 -2.47
CA ILE A 113 3.58 -17.28 -3.03
C ILE A 113 4.61 -18.00 -2.16
N PHE A 114 5.73 -17.34 -1.83
CA PHE A 114 6.77 -17.95 -1.01
C PHE A 114 6.36 -18.21 0.44
N SER A 115 5.40 -17.44 0.96
CA SER A 115 4.83 -17.66 2.29
C SER A 115 3.86 -18.85 2.36
N GLY A 116 3.49 -19.44 1.20
CA GLY A 116 2.52 -20.53 1.12
C GLY A 116 1.07 -20.08 1.27
N GLN A 117 0.78 -18.78 1.09
CA GLN A 117 -0.60 -18.28 1.06
C GLN A 117 -1.32 -18.74 -0.20
N ASP A 118 -2.58 -19.16 -0.05
CA ASP A 118 -3.43 -19.50 -1.18
C ASP A 118 -3.89 -18.23 -1.91
N LEU A 119 -3.20 -17.87 -2.99
CA LEU A 119 -3.59 -16.71 -3.79
C LEU A 119 -4.95 -16.85 -4.45
N MET A 120 -5.43 -18.08 -4.66
CA MET A 120 -6.74 -18.28 -5.26
C MET A 120 -7.84 -17.73 -4.35
N SER A 121 -7.66 -17.84 -3.03
CA SER A 121 -8.60 -17.29 -2.05
C SER A 121 -8.85 -15.78 -2.24
N PHE A 122 -7.80 -14.99 -2.46
CA PHE A 122 -7.90 -13.54 -2.70
C PHE A 122 -8.73 -13.15 -3.92
N PHE A 123 -8.92 -14.07 -4.87
CA PHE A 123 -9.68 -13.82 -6.09
C PHE A 123 -11.03 -14.55 -6.13
N THR A 124 -11.53 -14.99 -4.97
CA THR A 124 -12.82 -15.69 -4.87
C THR A 124 -13.76 -15.04 -3.84
N GLY A 125 -15.07 -15.13 -4.09
CA GLY A 125 -16.10 -14.69 -3.14
C GLY A 125 -16.00 -13.21 -2.73
N THR A 126 -16.20 -12.94 -1.44
CA THR A 126 -16.13 -11.59 -0.86
C THR A 126 -14.70 -11.03 -0.81
N GLN A 127 -13.69 -11.90 -0.71
CA GLN A 127 -12.28 -11.51 -0.68
C GLN A 127 -11.82 -10.87 -2.00
N LEU A 128 -12.44 -11.23 -3.13
CA LEU A 128 -12.19 -10.57 -4.42
C LEU A 128 -12.52 -9.07 -4.36
N ILE A 129 -13.66 -8.72 -3.77
CA ILE A 129 -14.11 -7.33 -3.65
C ILE A 129 -13.18 -6.56 -2.71
N GLU A 130 -12.79 -7.18 -1.60
CA GLU A 130 -11.83 -6.58 -0.65
C GLU A 130 -10.48 -6.33 -1.29
N THR A 131 -9.94 -7.31 -2.04
CA THR A 131 -8.64 -7.20 -2.70
C THR A 131 -8.65 -6.13 -3.78
N ILE A 132 -9.67 -6.13 -4.67
CA ILE A 132 -9.79 -5.10 -5.71
C ILE A 132 -9.99 -3.72 -5.07
N GLY A 133 -10.83 -3.62 -4.03
CA GLY A 133 -11.05 -2.38 -3.30
C GLY A 133 -9.79 -1.86 -2.63
N GLY A 134 -8.97 -2.76 -2.08
CA GLY A 134 -7.65 -2.49 -1.54
C GLY A 134 -6.68 -1.90 -2.55
N ILE A 135 -6.59 -2.54 -3.73
CA ILE A 135 -5.76 -2.08 -4.85
C ILE A 135 -6.21 -0.70 -5.32
N LEU A 136 -7.51 -0.50 -5.54
CA LEU A 136 -8.06 0.80 -5.95
C LEU A 136 -7.83 1.88 -4.89
N GLY A 137 -7.99 1.54 -3.61
CA GLY A 137 -7.70 2.41 -2.48
C GLY A 137 -6.24 2.87 -2.47
N ALA A 138 -5.30 1.93 -2.59
CA ALA A 138 -3.88 2.22 -2.66
C ALA A 138 -3.50 3.06 -3.89
N LEU A 139 -4.09 2.78 -5.06
CA LEU A 139 -3.86 3.53 -6.29
C LEU A 139 -4.38 4.97 -6.19
N LEU A 140 -5.57 5.17 -5.62
CA LEU A 140 -6.15 6.50 -5.43
C LEU A 140 -5.37 7.31 -4.40
N ALA A 141 -5.04 6.71 -3.26
CA ALA A 141 -4.23 7.34 -2.24
C ALA A 141 -2.82 7.69 -2.75
N GLY A 142 -2.12 6.72 -3.35
CA GLY A 142 -0.78 6.91 -3.90
C GLY A 142 -0.75 7.90 -5.07
N GLY A 143 -1.73 7.82 -5.96
CA GLY A 143 -1.90 8.79 -7.05
C GLY A 143 -2.14 10.21 -6.52
N GLY A 144 -3.07 10.37 -5.58
CA GLY A 144 -3.38 11.65 -4.93
C GLY A 144 -2.18 12.23 -4.19
N GLY A 145 -1.47 11.40 -3.41
CA GLY A 145 -0.22 11.78 -2.76
C GLY A 145 0.83 12.24 -3.76
N GLY A 146 1.07 11.47 -4.83
CA GLY A 146 2.03 11.82 -5.89
C GLY A 146 1.69 13.11 -6.62
N LEU A 147 0.41 13.42 -6.76
CA LEU A 147 -0.08 14.69 -7.30
C LEU A 147 0.30 15.87 -6.40
N LEU A 148 -0.01 15.75 -5.10
CA LEU A 148 0.30 16.77 -4.10
C LEU A 148 1.81 16.98 -3.95
N GLY A 149 2.57 15.89 -3.88
CA GLY A 149 4.01 15.93 -3.74
C GLY A 149 4.72 16.46 -4.99
N GLY A 150 4.24 16.09 -6.18
CA GLY A 150 4.83 16.54 -7.44
C GLY A 150 4.48 17.98 -7.83
N TYR A 151 3.51 18.59 -7.16
CA TYR A 151 3.20 20.02 -7.30
C TYR A 151 4.20 20.91 -6.54
N LEU A 152 4.70 20.42 -5.40
CA LEU A 152 5.76 21.06 -4.60
C LEU A 152 7.14 20.86 -5.24
#